data_AF-A0A378WZH1-F1
#
_entry.id   AF-A0A378WZH1-F1
#
_cell.length_a   1.000
_cell.length_b   1.000
_cell.length_c   1.000
_cell.angle_alpha   90.00
_cell.angle_beta   90.00
_cell.angle_gamma   90.00
#
_symmetry.space_group_name_H-M   'P 1'
#
loop_
_entity.id
_entity.type
_entity.pdbx_description
1 polymer ?
#
loop_
_entity_poly.entity_id
_entity_poly.type
_entity_poly.pdbx_seq_one_letter_code
_entity_poly.pdbx_strand_id
1 'polypeptide(L)' 'MPGPTDTDFFRRAKMLDTRIGRGPKDDPAEVARQGVDALLAGDQKVVAPSLPTKVMGMVGRVVPDALKAKAGQIISGG' A
#
# COMPACT_ATOMS: atom_id res chain seq x y z
N MET A 1 1.85 -3.18 7.11
CA MET A 1 2.06 -2.04 6.22
C MET A 1 0.80 -1.89 5.39
N PRO A 2 0.13 -0.73 5.45
CA PRO A 2 -1.03 -0.45 4.61
C PRO A 2 -0.66 -0.40 3.13
N GLY A 3 -1.67 -0.54 2.27
CA GLY A 3 -1.53 -0.38 0.83
C GLY A 3 -1.68 1.08 0.41
N PRO A 4 -1.85 1.36 -0.88
CA PRO A 4 -2.22 2.68 -1.37
C PRO A 4 -3.42 3.23 -0.60
N THR A 5 -3.26 4.38 0.04
CA THR A 5 -4.29 5.01 0.87
C THR A 5 -4.70 6.35 0.24
N ASP A 6 -5.99 6.64 0.15
CA ASP A 6 -6.51 7.80 -0.60
C ASP A 6 -6.24 9.14 0.09
N THR A 7 -4.98 9.57 0.04
CA THR A 7 -4.50 10.79 0.66
C THR A 7 -3.94 11.75 -0.38
N ASP A 8 -3.77 12.99 0.07
CA ASP A 8 -3.16 14.09 -0.67
C ASP A 8 -1.70 13.81 -1.12
N PHE A 9 -1.08 12.75 -0.60
CA PHE A 9 0.26 12.30 -0.96
C PHE A 9 0.41 12.09 -2.47
N PHE A 10 -0.53 11.41 -3.13
CA PHE A 10 -0.40 11.08 -4.56
C PHE A 10 -0.41 12.34 -5.43
N ARG A 11 -1.19 13.35 -5.05
CA ARG A 11 -1.20 14.66 -5.70
C ARG A 11 0.12 15.40 -5.49
N ARG A 12 0.58 15.48 -4.24
CA ARG A 12 1.83 16.20 -3.89
C ARG A 12 3.07 15.54 -4.49
N ALA A 13 3.07 14.21 -4.58
CA ALA A 13 4.14 13.42 -5.17
C ALA A 13 4.07 13.34 -6.71
N LYS A 14 3.10 14.01 -7.35
CA LYS A 14 2.85 13.94 -8.80
C LYS A 14 2.65 12.50 -9.30
N MET A 15 2.00 11.67 -8.50
CA MET A 15 1.77 10.26 -8.77
C MET A 15 0.37 9.94 -9.29
N LEU A 16 -0.51 10.93 -9.47
CA LEU A 16 -1.91 10.72 -9.88
C LEU A 16 -2.05 9.98 -11.22
N ASP A 17 -1.07 10.13 -12.11
CA ASP A 17 -1.09 9.50 -13.43
C ASP A 17 -0.49 8.09 -13.48
N THR A 18 0.16 7.67 -12.40
CA THR A 18 0.76 6.34 -12.29
C THR A 18 -0.31 5.27 -12.14
N ARG A 19 0.03 4.01 -12.44
CA ARG A 19 -0.91 2.88 -12.29
C ARG A 19 -1.43 2.77 -10.85
N ILE A 20 -0.56 3.00 -9.86
CA ILE A 20 -0.96 2.97 -8.44
C ILE A 20 -1.74 4.22 -8.01
N GLY A 21 -1.49 5.36 -8.64
CA GLY A 21 -2.26 6.59 -8.44
C GLY A 21 -3.68 6.55 -9.00
N ARG A 22 -3.91 5.77 -10.06
CA ARG A 22 -5.25 5.56 -10.66
C ARG A 22 -5.99 4.34 -10.12
N GLY A 23 -5.27 3.43 -9.47
CA GLY A 23 -5.84 2.20 -8.91
C GLY A 23 -6.72 2.43 -7.68
N PRO A 24 -7.43 1.37 -7.24
CA PRO A 24 -8.15 1.36 -5.97
C PRO A 24 -7.25 1.70 -4.79
N LYS A 25 -7.80 2.40 -3.81
CA LYS A 25 -7.09 2.83 -2.59
C LYS A 25 -7.94 2.55 -1.36
N ASP A 26 -7.25 2.32 -0.26
CA ASP A 26 -7.83 2.14 1.06
C ASP A 26 -8.29 3.50 1.63
N ASP A 27 -9.36 3.48 2.42
CA ASP A 27 -9.86 4.68 3.11
C ASP A 27 -8.87 5.16 4.20
N PRO A 28 -8.52 6.45 4.25
CA PRO A 28 -7.57 6.97 5.22
C PRO A 28 -8.01 6.84 6.68
N ALA A 29 -9.29 7.03 6.98
CA ALA A 29 -9.80 6.97 8.34
C ALA A 29 -9.78 5.53 8.87
N GLU A 30 -10.10 4.56 8.01
CA GLU A 30 -9.96 3.14 8.32
C GLU A 30 -8.51 2.74 8.55
N VAL A 31 -7.60 3.13 7.66
CA VAL A 31 -6.16 2.87 7.81
C VAL A 31 -5.61 3.44 9.12
N ALA A 32 -5.98 4.68 9.45
CA ALA A 32 -5.52 5.35 10.67
C ALA A 32 -6.05 4.65 11.93
N ARG A 33 -7.35 4.34 11.99
CA ARG A 33 -7.97 3.62 13.11
C ARG A 33 -7.29 2.28 13.36
N GLN A 34 -7.09 1.47 12.32
CA GLN A 34 -6.40 0.19 12.44
C GLN A 34 -4.94 0.34 12.91
N GLY A 35 -4.26 1.41 12.48
CA GLY A 35 -2.92 1.76 12.95
C GLY A 35 -2.87 2.02 14.46
N VAL A 36 -3.84 2.79 14.97
CA VAL A 36 -3.96 3.09 16.40
C VAL A 36 -4.35 1.83 17.18
N ASP A 37 -5.34 1.08 16.71
CA ASP A 37 -5.82 -0.15 17.38
C ASP A 37 -4.68 -1.17 17.54
N ALA A 38 -3.90 -1.40 16.48
CA ALA A 38 -2.75 -2.30 16.53
C ALA A 38 -1.64 -1.80 17.45
N LEU A 39 -1.37 -0.50 17.46
CA LEU A 39 -0.40 0.11 18.38
C LEU A 39 -0.82 -0.13 19.83
N LEU A 40 -2.11 0.08 20.15
CA LEU A 40 -2.66 -0.12 21.49
C LEU A 40 -2.72 -1.61 21.88
N ALA A 41 -2.89 -2.51 20.92
CA ALA A 41 -2.86 -3.95 21.13
C ALA A 41 -1.43 -4.53 21.30
N GLY A 42 -0.38 -3.73 21.08
CA GLY A 42 1.01 -4.19 21.12
C GLY A 42 1.44 -4.96 19.86
N ASP A 43 0.67 -4.89 18.78
CA ASP A 43 0.96 -5.56 17.53
C ASP A 43 2.08 -4.83 16.77
N GLN A 44 3.12 -5.56 16.37
CA GLN A 44 4.25 -4.99 15.64
C GLN A 44 3.91 -4.63 14.18
N LYS A 45 2.80 -5.14 13.62
CA LYS A 45 2.46 -4.94 12.21
C LYS A 45 0.97 -5.08 11.93
N VAL A 46 0.36 -4.01 11.44
CA VAL A 46 -0.96 -4.06 10.79
C VAL A 46 -0.83 -4.80 9.46
N VAL A 47 -1.49 -5.93 9.31
CA VAL A 47 -1.55 -6.67 8.04
C VAL A 47 -2.70 -6.13 7.21
N ALA A 48 -2.43 -5.06 6.45
CA ALA A 48 -3.16 -4.65 5.25
C ALA A 48 -4.70 -4.47 5.40
N PRO A 49 -5.23 -3.24 5.36
CA PRO A 49 -6.64 -2.95 5.63
C PRO A 49 -7.61 -3.74 4.75
N SER A 50 -7.29 -3.82 3.45
CA SER A 50 -8.15 -4.44 2.46
C SER A 50 -7.61 -5.78 1.95
N LEU A 51 -8.53 -6.63 1.47
CA LEU A 51 -8.21 -7.90 0.79
C LEU A 51 -7.18 -7.72 -0.34
N PRO A 52 -7.31 -6.72 -1.25
CA PRO A 52 -6.30 -6.44 -2.26
C PRO A 52 -4.92 -6.16 -1.66
N THR A 53 -4.83 -5.34 -0.61
CA THR A 53 -3.56 -5.04 0.06
C THR A 53 -2.96 -6.29 0.71
N LYS A 54 -3.78 -7.18 1.29
CA LYS A 54 -3.31 -8.47 1.85
C LYS A 54 -2.71 -9.35 0.78
N VAL A 55 -3.37 -9.49 -0.37
CA VAL A 55 -2.88 -10.27 -1.52
C VAL A 55 -1.59 -9.67 -2.07
N MET A 56 -1.53 -8.35 -2.28
CA MET A 56 -0.32 -7.67 -2.75
C MET A 56 0.85 -7.86 -1.79
N GLY A 57 0.60 -7.79 -0.48
CA GLY A 57 1.60 -8.04 0.55
C GLY A 57 2.09 -9.49 0.60
N MET A 58 1.23 -10.48 0.32
CA MET A 58 1.65 -11.88 0.21
C MET A 58 2.48 -12.13 -1.04
N VAL A 59 2.03 -11.64 -2.20
CA VAL A 59 2.78 -11.75 -3.46
C VAL A 59 4.16 -11.12 -3.32
N GLY A 60 4.24 -9.93 -2.70
CA GLY A 60 5.52 -9.26 -2.45
C GLY A 60 6.50 -10.02 -1.54
N ARG A 61 6.03 -10.98 -0.72
CA ARG A 61 6.90 -11.82 0.11
C ARG A 61 7.52 -12.99 -0.66
N VAL A 62 6.83 -13.51 -1.67
CA VAL A 62 7.24 -14.71 -2.41
C VAL A 62 7.98 -14.38 -3.72
N VAL A 63 7.84 -13.17 -4.24
CA VAL A 63 8.54 -12.73 -5.45
C VAL A 63 10.02 -12.42 -5.14
N PRO A 64 10.99 -12.88 -5.96
CA PRO A 64 12.41 -12.54 -5.82
C PRO A 64 12.71 -11.04 -5.93
N ASP A 65 13.75 -10.56 -5.25
CA ASP A 65 14.07 -9.12 -5.18
C ASP A 65 14.35 -8.49 -6.56
N ALA A 66 15.00 -9.22 -7.48
CA ALA A 66 15.23 -8.75 -8.85
C ALA A 66 13.92 -8.46 -9.62
N LEU A 67 12.85 -9.19 -9.30
CA LEU A 67 11.53 -9.00 -9.89
C LEU A 67 10.74 -7.88 -9.19
N LYS A 68 10.96 -7.65 -7.89
CA LYS A 68 10.35 -6.53 -7.15
C LYS A 68 10.76 -5.18 -7.74
N ALA A 69 12.02 -5.01 -8.12
CA ALA A 69 12.51 -3.79 -8.74
C ALA A 69 11.80 -3.49 -10.08
N LYS A 70 11.65 -4.50 -10.94
CA LYS A 70 10.88 -4.37 -12.20
C LYS A 70 9.40 -4.10 -11.95
N ALA A 71 8.79 -4.79 -10.98
CA ALA A 71 7.40 -4.53 -10.60
C ALA A 71 7.21 -3.08 -10.12
N GLY A 72 8.11 -2.58 -9.27
CA GLY A 72 8.12 -1.18 -8.82
C GLY A 72 8.17 -0.19 -9.99
N GLN A 73 9.05 -0.42 -10.98
CA GLN A 73 9.12 0.42 -12.19
C GLN A 73 7.83 0.40 -13.02
N ILE A 74 7.16 -0.75 -13.13
CA ILE A 74 5.90 -0.89 -13.88
C ILE A 74 4.75 -0.18 -13.17
N ILE A 75 4.72 -0.25 -11.84
CA ILE A 75 3.63 0.28 -11.01
C ILE A 75 3.78 1.80 -10.82
N SER A 76 5.02 2.27 -10.66
CA SER A 76 5.36 3.70 -10.62
C SER A 76 5.36 4.33 -12.01
N GLY A 77 5.58 3.55 -13.06
CA GLY A 77 5.35 3.84 -14.48
C GLY A 77 5.72 5.23 -14.99
N GLY A 78 6.95 5.34 -15.53
CA GLY A 78 7.32 6.22 -16.65
C GLY A 78 7.51 7.69 -16.35
#